data_AF-A0A830FA36-F1
#
_entry.id   AF-A0A830FA36-F1
#
_cell.length_a   1.000
_cell.length_b   1.000
_cell.length_c   1.000
_cell.angle_alpha   90.00
_cell.angle_beta   90.00
_cell.angle_gamma   90.00
#
_symmetry.space_group_name_H-M   'P 1'
#
loop_
_entity.id
_entity.type
_entity.pdbx_description
1 polymer ?
#
loop_
_entity_poly.entity_id
_entity_poly.type
_entity_poly.pdbx_seq_one_letter_code
_entity_poly.pdbx_strand_id
1 'polypeptide(L)'
;MEELLEKGYPVLVVDTDGEYYGLKEEYELLHAGADEECDIQVLPEHAEKLATLALEENVPVILDVSGFLDEEASDELVRETARHLFAKEKKLKKPFLLVIEECHEYIPEGGGMGETGRMLIKVGKRGRKHGLGIVGISQRPADVKKDFITQANWLVWHRLTWENDTKVVGRIVGDEYGSAVSDLEPGEAFVQFDWADAEVSRFRFKRKRTFDAGATPGLDDFERPELKSVSDALVEDLGEISEVKEQREDRIADLERKLENREQRIAELENELSQAKDVSDAARKLANAMAHGAPDAIQSQLPTAGANAADGDADAADEGAPAAVAELEERIEELETELERERELETAAAARNAPSAVEVPDSSGVEAREETRSLVPEDGAEVVETAEAEGLAGEEWSDDDFLTEPAVAVRLQAARRESQCNERTAERIYEVLVSDAPVSAHDIADRTGRSVEAVHSLLAGLRARELVRRNGDLQYSFDVNALASLVESDTRAHLGELHEQWRA
;
A
#
# COMPACT_ATOMS: atom_id res chain seq x y z
N MET A 1 -5.12 0.14 32.06
CA MET A 1 -5.97 -0.78 31.26
C MET A 1 -7.26 -1.14 31.99
N GLU A 2 -7.23 -1.88 33.09
CA GLU A 2 -8.43 -2.29 33.85
C GLU A 2 -9.44 -1.14 34.09
N GLU A 3 -8.99 0.00 34.60
CA GLU A 3 -9.84 1.17 34.86
C GLU A 3 -10.47 1.79 33.60
N LEU A 4 -9.88 1.59 32.42
CA LEU A 4 -10.47 2.01 31.14
C LEU A 4 -11.58 1.04 30.74
N LEU A 5 -11.33 -0.26 30.87
CA LEU A 5 -12.29 -1.33 30.57
C LEU A 5 -13.51 -1.26 31.50
N GLU A 6 -13.33 -1.02 32.80
CA GLU A 6 -14.44 -0.83 33.75
C GLU A 6 -15.35 0.35 33.40
N LYS A 7 -14.79 1.38 32.75
CA LYS A 7 -15.53 2.56 32.31
C LYS A 7 -16.11 2.41 30.90
N GLY A 8 -15.89 1.27 30.25
CA GLY A 8 -16.37 0.98 28.90
C GLY A 8 -15.68 1.79 27.79
N TYR A 9 -14.48 2.30 28.04
CA TYR A 9 -13.72 3.00 27.02
C TYR A 9 -13.11 2.00 26.03
N PRO A 10 -13.27 2.23 24.71
CA PRO A 10 -12.72 1.32 23.72
C PRO A 10 -11.21 1.45 23.63
N VAL A 11 -10.56 0.30 23.57
CA VAL A 11 -9.10 0.17 23.53
C VAL A 11 -8.73 -1.00 22.63
N LEU A 12 -7.66 -0.84 21.87
CA LEU A 12 -6.95 -1.93 21.20
C LEU A 12 -5.52 -1.97 21.72
N VAL A 13 -5.09 -3.13 22.20
CA VAL A 13 -3.72 -3.37 22.64
C VAL A 13 -3.03 -4.23 21.59
N VAL A 14 -1.89 -3.78 21.09
CA VAL A 14 -0.93 -4.64 20.39
C VAL A 14 -0.04 -5.24 21.46
N ASP A 15 -0.17 -6.54 21.66
CA ASP A 15 0.46 -7.35 22.72
C ASP A 15 1.60 -8.16 22.09
N THR A 16 2.83 -7.76 22.39
CA THR A 16 4.04 -8.33 21.78
C THR A 16 4.55 -9.53 22.58
N ASP A 17 4.29 -9.54 23.90
CA ASP A 17 4.75 -10.60 24.79
C ASP A 17 3.67 -11.66 25.08
N GLY A 18 2.41 -11.41 24.67
CA GLY A 18 1.29 -12.34 24.82
C GLY A 18 0.75 -12.42 26.26
N GLU A 19 0.83 -11.33 27.02
CA GLU A 19 0.51 -11.32 28.46
C GLU A 19 -0.84 -10.66 28.80
N TYR A 20 -1.44 -9.93 27.86
CA TYR A 20 -2.67 -9.17 28.13
C TYR A 20 -3.90 -10.07 28.20
N TYR A 21 -3.86 -11.32 27.72
CA TYR A 21 -4.99 -12.26 27.83
C TYR A 21 -5.43 -12.46 29.30
N GLY A 22 -4.56 -12.21 30.27
CA GLY A 22 -4.91 -12.22 31.69
C GLY A 22 -6.00 -11.21 32.08
N LEU A 23 -6.27 -10.19 31.26
CA LEU A 23 -7.42 -9.28 31.44
C LEU A 23 -8.77 -10.01 31.26
N LYS A 24 -8.81 -11.12 30.52
CA LYS A 24 -10.03 -11.89 30.26
C LYS A 24 -10.58 -12.58 31.51
N GLU A 25 -9.84 -12.66 32.60
CA GLU A 25 -10.39 -13.14 33.88
C GLU A 25 -11.62 -12.32 34.30
N GLU A 26 -11.56 -10.99 34.13
CA GLU A 26 -12.62 -10.09 34.60
C GLU A 26 -13.34 -9.33 33.48
N TYR A 27 -12.73 -9.18 32.30
CA TYR A 27 -13.27 -8.34 31.23
C TYR A 27 -13.60 -9.14 29.97
N GLU A 28 -14.74 -8.83 29.34
CA GLU A 28 -15.11 -9.35 28.03
C GLU A 28 -14.40 -8.53 26.95
N LEU A 29 -13.42 -9.16 26.30
CA LEU A 29 -12.58 -8.55 25.27
C LEU A 29 -12.18 -9.61 24.24
N LEU A 30 -12.01 -9.17 23.00
CA LEU A 30 -11.62 -10.03 21.89
C LEU A 30 -10.11 -10.23 21.91
N HIS A 31 -9.66 -11.48 22.01
CA HIS A 31 -8.26 -11.86 21.85
C HIS A 31 -8.06 -12.43 20.45
N ALA A 32 -7.38 -11.67 19.61
CA ALA A 32 -7.10 -12.01 18.22
C ALA A 32 -5.59 -12.11 18.02
N GLY A 33 -5.11 -13.20 17.45
CA GLY A 33 -3.68 -13.41 17.18
C GLY A 33 -3.46 -14.57 16.22
N ALA A 34 -2.24 -15.11 16.14
CA ALA A 34 -1.96 -16.29 15.31
C ALA A 34 -2.17 -17.63 16.05
N ASP A 35 -2.15 -17.59 17.39
CA ASP A 35 -2.18 -18.79 18.21
C ASP A 35 -3.57 -19.43 18.35
N GLU A 36 -3.60 -20.74 18.59
CA GLU A 36 -4.84 -21.50 18.86
C GLU A 36 -5.52 -21.09 20.18
N GLU A 37 -4.78 -20.43 21.09
CA GLU A 37 -5.33 -19.92 22.35
C GLU A 37 -6.15 -18.63 22.18
N CYS A 38 -6.02 -17.96 21.04
CA CYS A 38 -6.81 -16.77 20.72
C CYS A 38 -8.28 -17.12 20.47
N ASP A 39 -9.20 -16.19 20.74
CA ASP A 39 -10.61 -16.37 20.36
C ASP A 39 -10.78 -16.51 18.84
N ILE A 40 -9.89 -15.85 18.10
CA ILE A 40 -9.83 -15.91 16.65
C ILE A 40 -8.40 -15.82 16.13
N GLN A 41 -8.11 -16.64 15.12
CA GLN A 41 -6.89 -16.55 14.35
C GLN A 41 -6.99 -15.46 13.29
N VAL A 42 -6.02 -14.54 13.27
CA VAL A 42 -6.02 -13.41 12.35
C VAL A 42 -4.73 -13.33 11.54
N LEU A 43 -4.90 -12.83 10.32
CA LEU A 43 -3.86 -12.52 9.35
C LEU A 43 -3.96 -11.04 8.95
N PRO A 44 -2.94 -10.45 8.30
CA PRO A 44 -2.97 -9.06 7.82
C PRO A 44 -4.26 -8.59 7.15
N GLU A 45 -4.88 -9.46 6.35
CA GLU A 45 -6.13 -9.20 5.64
C GLU A 45 -7.36 -8.95 6.54
N HIS A 46 -7.28 -9.32 7.82
CA HIS A 46 -8.32 -9.14 8.83
C HIS A 46 -8.24 -7.77 9.53
N ALA A 47 -7.19 -6.99 9.27
CA ALA A 47 -6.92 -5.69 9.90
C ALA A 47 -8.11 -4.72 9.84
N GLU A 48 -8.81 -4.64 8.70
CA GLU A 48 -9.97 -3.75 8.56
C GLU A 48 -11.12 -4.14 9.49
N LYS A 49 -11.38 -5.45 9.63
CA LYS A 49 -12.46 -5.96 10.47
C LYS A 49 -12.11 -5.80 11.95
N LEU A 50 -10.86 -6.05 12.35
CA LEU A 50 -10.38 -5.75 13.70
C LEU A 50 -10.58 -4.28 14.06
N ALA A 51 -10.20 -3.36 13.16
CA ALA A 51 -10.44 -1.93 13.36
C ALA A 51 -11.94 -1.58 13.44
N THR A 52 -12.78 -2.27 12.67
CA THR A 52 -14.24 -2.11 12.69
C THR A 52 -14.85 -2.57 14.02
N LEU A 53 -14.49 -3.76 14.49
CA LEU A 53 -14.96 -4.30 15.77
C LEU A 53 -14.54 -3.39 16.94
N ALA A 54 -13.27 -2.97 16.93
CA ALA A 54 -12.75 -2.12 17.98
C ALA A 54 -13.42 -0.74 17.98
N LEU A 55 -13.52 -0.11 16.81
CA LEU A 55 -13.89 1.30 16.71
C LEU A 55 -15.36 1.55 16.35
N GLU A 56 -16.02 0.72 15.57
CA GLU A 56 -17.45 0.90 15.27
C GLU A 56 -18.32 0.18 16.31
N GLU A 57 -17.95 -1.06 16.65
CA GLU A 57 -18.73 -1.90 17.55
C GLU A 57 -18.33 -1.77 19.04
N ASN A 58 -17.25 -1.02 19.33
CA ASN A 58 -16.78 -0.72 20.68
C ASN A 58 -16.33 -1.94 21.49
N VAL A 59 -15.87 -2.99 20.79
CA VAL A 59 -15.32 -4.20 21.39
C VAL A 59 -13.87 -3.94 21.80
N PRO A 60 -13.46 -4.09 23.07
CA PRO A 60 -12.05 -4.02 23.43
C PRO A 60 -11.29 -5.19 22.79
N VAL A 61 -10.12 -4.91 22.20
CA VAL A 61 -9.34 -5.91 21.45
C VAL A 61 -7.93 -6.04 22.04
N ILE A 62 -7.47 -7.26 22.22
CA ILE A 62 -6.06 -7.63 22.31
C ILE A 62 -5.68 -8.22 20.96
N LEU A 63 -4.79 -7.51 20.27
CA LEU A 63 -4.11 -7.99 19.08
C LEU A 63 -2.78 -8.59 19.52
N ASP A 64 -2.80 -9.90 19.71
CA ASP A 64 -1.65 -10.70 20.12
C ASP A 64 -0.78 -11.01 18.91
N VAL A 65 0.42 -10.43 18.89
CA VAL A 65 1.40 -10.64 17.82
C VAL A 65 2.53 -11.58 18.24
N SER A 66 2.52 -12.07 19.49
CA SER A 66 3.58 -12.93 20.04
C SER A 66 3.66 -14.30 19.36
N GLY A 67 2.51 -14.82 18.90
CA GLY A 67 2.40 -16.11 18.21
C GLY A 67 2.82 -16.10 16.72
N PHE A 68 3.17 -14.94 16.14
CA PHE A 68 3.55 -14.88 14.73
C PHE A 68 4.99 -15.35 14.52
N LEU A 69 5.16 -16.37 13.67
CA LEU A 69 6.49 -16.83 13.24
C LEU A 69 7.13 -15.90 12.19
N ASP A 70 6.30 -15.19 11.43
CA ASP A 70 6.72 -14.25 10.40
C ASP A 70 6.54 -12.81 10.91
N GLU A 71 7.68 -12.16 11.19
CA GLU A 71 7.72 -10.78 11.65
C GLU A 71 7.10 -9.81 10.62
N GLU A 72 7.27 -10.06 9.30
CA GLU A 72 6.70 -9.20 8.26
C GLU A 72 5.17 -9.22 8.29
N ALA A 73 4.57 -10.40 8.48
CA ALA A 73 3.13 -10.54 8.63
C ALA A 73 2.60 -9.83 9.88
N SER A 74 3.30 -9.98 11.02
CA SER A 74 2.90 -9.30 12.26
C SER A 74 2.98 -7.78 12.13
N ASP A 75 4.05 -7.27 11.52
CA ASP A 75 4.28 -5.84 11.30
C ASP A 75 3.23 -5.26 10.33
N GLU A 76 2.90 -6.00 9.27
CA GLU A 76 1.83 -5.63 8.35
C GLU A 76 0.45 -5.58 9.02
N LEU A 77 0.12 -6.58 9.85
CA LEU A 77 -1.15 -6.62 10.58
C LEU A 77 -1.29 -5.40 11.50
N VAL A 78 -0.25 -5.04 12.24
CA VAL A 78 -0.22 -3.83 13.09
C VAL A 78 -0.37 -2.57 12.24
N ARG A 79 0.38 -2.46 11.14
CA ARG A 79 0.32 -1.32 10.20
C ARG A 79 -1.06 -1.09 9.65
N GLU A 80 -1.67 -2.13 9.10
CA GLU A 80 -2.98 -2.03 8.46
C GLU A 80 -4.07 -1.80 9.48
N THR A 81 -4.00 -2.43 10.67
CA THR A 81 -4.96 -2.16 11.76
C THR A 81 -4.90 -0.69 12.17
N ALA A 82 -3.69 -0.15 12.39
CA ALA A 82 -3.51 1.27 12.68
C ALA A 82 -3.99 2.19 11.54
N ARG A 83 -3.76 1.80 10.28
CA ARG A 83 -4.24 2.52 9.09
C ARG A 83 -5.76 2.59 9.06
N HIS A 84 -6.44 1.47 9.26
CA HIS A 84 -7.90 1.39 9.25
C HIS A 84 -8.51 2.16 10.43
N LEU A 85 -7.96 2.03 11.64
CA LEU A 85 -8.36 2.85 12.80
C LEU A 85 -8.25 4.35 12.47
N PHE A 86 -7.12 4.79 11.94
CA PHE A 86 -6.89 6.19 11.58
C PHE A 86 -7.84 6.70 10.47
N ALA A 87 -8.20 5.85 9.52
CA ALA A 87 -9.12 6.20 8.45
C ALA A 87 -10.58 6.30 8.94
N LYS A 88 -11.02 5.32 9.73
CA LYS A 88 -12.40 5.22 10.26
C LYS A 88 -12.68 6.30 11.31
N GLU A 89 -11.71 6.61 12.16
CA GLU A 89 -11.87 7.62 13.22
C GLU A 89 -12.28 9.00 12.68
N LYS A 90 -11.83 9.37 11.48
CA LYS A 90 -12.22 10.65 10.85
C LYS A 90 -13.74 10.84 10.75
N LYS A 91 -14.48 9.74 10.63
CA LYS A 91 -15.95 9.75 10.52
C LYS A 91 -16.63 9.69 11.89
N LEU A 92 -16.12 8.88 12.81
CA LEU A 92 -16.79 8.56 14.09
C LEU A 92 -16.54 9.61 15.18
N LYS A 93 -15.31 10.16 15.24
CA LYS A 93 -14.89 11.17 16.21
C LYS A 93 -15.17 10.79 17.68
N LYS A 94 -14.86 9.55 18.06
CA LYS A 94 -15.04 9.05 19.43
C LYS A 94 -13.68 8.84 20.11
N PRO A 95 -13.60 8.96 21.45
CA PRO A 95 -12.37 8.63 22.16
C PRO A 95 -12.03 7.15 21.99
N PHE A 96 -10.84 6.86 21.46
CA PHE A 96 -10.30 5.52 21.29
C PHE A 96 -8.81 5.51 21.63
N LEU A 97 -8.35 4.47 22.32
CA LEU A 97 -6.95 4.34 22.70
C LEU A 97 -6.31 3.14 21.99
N LEU A 98 -5.26 3.41 21.20
CA LEU A 98 -4.37 2.37 20.69
C LEU A 98 -3.16 2.25 21.62
N VAL A 99 -2.95 1.06 22.19
CA VAL A 99 -1.81 0.76 23.06
C VAL A 99 -0.84 -0.11 22.28
N ILE A 100 0.43 0.28 22.24
CA ILE A 100 1.50 -0.46 21.57
C ILE A 100 2.48 -0.90 22.65
N GLU A 101 2.46 -2.20 22.96
CA GLU A 101 3.53 -2.82 23.75
C GLU A 101 4.83 -2.86 22.96
N GLU A 102 5.94 -2.91 23.69
CA GLU A 102 7.32 -2.86 23.21
C GLU A 102 7.50 -1.94 22.01
N CYS A 103 7.04 -0.70 22.15
CA CYS A 103 6.96 0.23 21.04
C CYS A 103 8.32 0.56 20.39
N HIS A 104 9.43 0.20 21.04
CA HIS A 104 10.78 0.30 20.48
C HIS A 104 11.01 -0.62 19.28
N GLU A 105 10.31 -1.76 19.19
CA GLU A 105 10.34 -2.67 18.04
C GLU A 105 9.81 -1.97 16.77
N TYR A 106 8.74 -1.19 16.91
CA TYR A 106 8.13 -0.47 15.78
C TYR A 106 8.68 0.95 15.58
N ILE A 107 9.14 1.60 16.65
CA ILE A 107 9.56 3.00 16.68
C ILE A 107 10.99 3.11 17.28
N PRO A 108 12.00 2.50 16.65
CA PRO A 108 13.35 2.49 17.19
C PRO A 108 14.03 3.87 17.07
N GLU A 109 14.92 4.19 18.01
CA GLU A 109 15.76 5.39 17.97
C GLU A 109 16.85 5.30 16.88
N GLY A 110 17.39 4.10 16.65
CA GLY A 110 18.41 3.80 15.64
C GLY A 110 17.91 2.82 14.58
N GLY A 111 18.58 2.77 13.42
CA GLY A 111 18.11 2.00 12.27
C GLY A 111 17.04 2.75 11.45
N GLY A 112 16.72 2.22 10.26
CA GLY A 112 15.67 2.78 9.41
C GLY A 112 14.30 2.47 9.98
N MET A 113 13.46 3.49 10.17
CA MET A 113 12.07 3.28 10.60
C MET A 113 11.27 2.61 9.49
N GLY A 114 10.55 1.53 9.82
CA GLY A 114 9.64 0.84 8.92
C GLY A 114 8.37 1.64 8.59
N GLU A 115 7.51 1.07 7.74
CA GLU A 115 6.21 1.69 7.41
C GLU A 115 5.27 1.73 8.61
N THR A 116 5.31 0.70 9.45
CA THR A 116 4.51 0.58 10.68
C THR A 116 4.82 1.67 11.67
N GLY A 117 6.10 1.87 12.00
CA GLY A 117 6.55 2.99 12.83
C GLY A 117 6.12 4.35 12.29
N ARG A 118 6.23 4.58 10.97
CA ARG A 118 5.73 5.81 10.33
C ARG A 118 4.22 5.98 10.52
N MET A 119 3.45 4.89 10.40
CA MET A 119 2.01 4.92 10.60
C MET A 119 1.65 5.21 12.06
N LEU A 120 2.30 4.56 13.04
CA LEU A 120 2.09 4.79 14.47
C LEU A 120 2.45 6.23 14.88
N ILE A 121 3.56 6.78 14.38
CA ILE A 121 3.91 8.19 14.59
C ILE A 121 2.86 9.11 13.98
N LYS A 122 2.33 8.79 12.80
CA LYS A 122 1.26 9.56 12.18
C LYS A 122 -0.01 9.53 13.02
N VAL A 123 -0.35 8.40 13.64
CA VAL A 123 -1.43 8.29 14.64
C VAL A 123 -1.14 9.24 15.82
N GLY A 124 0.05 9.19 16.43
CA GLY A 124 0.40 10.09 17.53
C GLY A 124 0.29 11.58 17.18
N LYS A 125 0.78 11.96 16.00
CA LYS A 125 0.78 13.36 15.54
C LYS A 125 -0.60 13.89 15.13
N ARG A 126 -1.48 13.04 14.58
CA ARG A 126 -2.72 13.49 13.90
C ARG A 126 -4.00 12.83 14.41
N GLY A 127 -3.90 11.74 15.17
CA GLY A 127 -5.02 10.96 15.69
C GLY A 127 -5.86 11.74 16.70
N ARG A 128 -5.22 12.49 17.59
CA ARG A 128 -5.89 13.29 18.64
C ARG A 128 -7.01 14.19 18.10
N LYS A 129 -6.85 14.77 16.89
CA LYS A 129 -7.87 15.63 16.26
C LYS A 129 -9.19 14.91 15.99
N HIS A 130 -9.15 13.59 15.91
CA HIS A 130 -10.29 12.74 15.62
C HIS A 130 -10.66 11.83 16.79
N GLY A 131 -9.95 11.88 17.94
CA GLY A 131 -10.27 11.04 19.10
C GLY A 131 -9.44 9.76 19.24
N LEU A 132 -8.58 9.46 18.26
CA LEU A 132 -7.63 8.34 18.32
C LEU A 132 -6.35 8.76 19.05
N GLY A 133 -6.20 8.31 20.29
CA GLY A 133 -4.97 8.42 21.09
C GLY A 133 -4.06 7.21 20.88
N ILE A 134 -2.76 7.39 21.13
CA ILE A 134 -1.78 6.31 21.15
C ILE A 134 -1.00 6.34 22.46
N VAL A 135 -0.70 5.16 23.02
CA VAL A 135 0.21 4.95 24.14
C VAL A 135 1.27 3.95 23.70
N GLY A 136 2.54 4.36 23.75
CA GLY A 136 3.66 3.42 23.61
C GLY A 136 4.13 2.99 25.00
N ILE A 137 4.34 1.69 25.19
CA ILE A 137 4.93 1.09 26.39
C ILE A 137 6.26 0.47 25.97
N SER A 138 7.31 0.70 26.75
CA SER A 138 8.58 0.01 26.56
C SER A 138 9.38 0.00 27.85
N GLN A 139 10.14 -1.07 28.05
CA GLN A 139 11.12 -1.21 29.12
C GLN A 139 12.46 -0.47 28.85
N ARG A 140 12.72 -0.06 27.59
CA ARG A 140 13.98 0.56 27.15
C ARG A 140 13.74 1.90 26.45
N PRO A 141 13.52 2.99 27.19
CA PRO A 141 13.32 4.30 26.57
C PRO A 141 14.53 4.80 25.77
N ALA A 142 15.74 4.28 25.99
CA ALA A 142 16.90 4.60 25.14
C ALA A 142 16.77 4.05 23.71
N ASP A 143 15.98 3.01 23.52
CA ASP A 143 15.79 2.35 22.23
C ASP A 143 14.58 2.92 21.47
N VAL A 144 13.76 3.77 22.09
CA VAL A 144 12.59 4.42 21.48
C VAL A 144 12.95 5.78 20.86
N LYS A 145 12.38 6.08 19.70
CA LYS A 145 12.61 7.37 19.02
C LYS A 145 12.27 8.58 19.91
N LYS A 146 13.26 9.46 20.14
CA LYS A 146 13.10 10.66 20.97
C LYS A 146 12.00 11.60 20.48
N ASP A 147 11.82 11.73 19.17
CA ASP A 147 10.75 12.55 18.59
C ASP A 147 9.35 12.05 18.98
N PHE A 148 9.20 10.74 19.21
CA PHE A 148 7.94 10.17 19.66
C PHE A 148 7.72 10.46 21.14
N ILE A 149 8.75 10.26 21.98
CA ILE A 149 8.68 10.54 23.43
C ILE A 149 8.39 12.04 23.69
N THR A 150 9.12 12.93 23.03
CA THR A 150 9.00 14.39 23.23
C THR A 150 7.69 14.99 22.71
N GLN A 151 6.94 14.25 21.88
CA GLN A 151 5.61 14.66 21.41
C GLN A 151 4.47 14.12 22.28
N ALA A 152 4.76 13.25 23.25
CA ALA A 152 3.74 12.71 24.14
C ALA A 152 3.23 13.79 25.10
N ASN A 153 1.90 13.90 25.21
CA ASN A 153 1.28 14.82 26.17
C ASN A 153 1.50 14.36 27.62
N TRP A 154 1.52 13.04 27.84
CA TRP A 154 1.78 12.44 29.14
C TRP A 154 2.99 11.52 29.05
N LEU A 155 3.85 11.59 30.06
CA LEU A 155 4.97 10.68 30.23
C LEU A 155 4.86 10.03 31.61
N VAL A 156 5.00 8.71 31.65
CA VAL A 156 4.93 7.91 32.88
C VAL A 156 6.23 7.13 32.99
N TRP A 157 7.08 7.53 33.93
CA TRP A 157 8.39 6.93 34.17
C TRP A 157 8.34 6.06 35.41
N HIS A 158 8.27 4.75 35.20
CA HIS A 158 8.46 3.76 36.27
C HIS A 158 9.95 3.58 36.59
N ARG A 159 10.25 2.69 37.55
CA ARG A 159 11.63 2.42 37.95
C ARG A 159 12.49 1.96 36.77
N LEU A 160 13.59 2.68 36.53
CA LEU A 160 14.62 2.34 35.55
C LEU A 160 15.98 2.30 36.25
N THR A 161 16.77 1.26 36.00
CA THR A 161 18.05 1.03 36.71
C THR A 161 19.28 1.16 35.81
N TRP A 162 19.10 1.11 34.49
CA TRP A 162 20.20 1.18 33.54
C TRP A 162 20.60 2.62 33.25
N GLU A 163 21.90 2.89 33.16
CA GLU A 163 22.44 4.24 32.98
C GLU A 163 21.96 4.89 31.68
N ASN A 164 21.83 4.12 30.60
CA ASN A 164 21.37 4.64 29.32
C ASN A 164 19.91 5.15 29.39
N ASP A 165 19.04 4.41 30.08
CA ASP A 165 17.61 4.74 30.21
C ASP A 165 17.37 5.88 31.20
N THR A 166 18.04 5.84 32.36
CA THR A 166 17.99 6.91 33.37
C THR A 166 18.45 8.26 32.80
N LYS A 167 19.45 8.26 31.91
CA LYS A 167 19.87 9.47 31.17
C LYS A 167 18.79 10.01 30.23
N VAL A 168 17.93 9.16 29.66
CA VAL A 168 16.80 9.63 28.84
C VAL A 168 15.80 10.38 29.71
N VAL A 169 15.46 9.84 30.88
CA VAL A 169 14.62 10.52 31.88
C VAL A 169 15.23 11.87 32.26
N GLY A 170 16.53 11.89 32.59
CA GLY A 170 17.25 13.11 32.95
C GLY A 170 17.17 14.20 31.87
N ARG A 171 17.35 13.83 30.60
CA ARG A 171 17.28 14.77 29.47
C ARG A 171 15.88 15.31 29.19
N ILE A 172 14.83 14.52 29.43
CA ILE A 172 13.45 14.88 29.09
C ILE A 172 12.79 15.64 30.23
N VAL A 173 13.04 15.19 31.46
CA VAL A 173 12.29 15.61 32.65
C VAL A 173 13.16 16.42 33.62
N GLY A 174 14.47 16.20 33.64
CA GLY A 174 15.42 16.86 34.52
C GLY A 174 16.35 15.88 35.22
N ASP A 175 17.62 16.26 35.39
CA ASP A 175 18.68 15.39 35.94
C ASP A 175 18.34 14.87 37.36
N GLU A 176 17.60 15.64 38.18
CA GLU A 176 17.14 15.15 39.48
C GLU A 176 16.21 13.93 39.36
N TYR A 177 15.33 13.89 38.35
CA TYR A 177 14.42 12.78 38.11
C TYR A 177 15.15 11.60 37.48
N GLY A 178 16.12 11.86 36.60
CA GLY A 178 17.00 10.82 36.06
C GLY A 178 17.78 10.09 37.16
N SER A 179 18.19 10.80 38.21
CA SER A 179 18.86 10.20 39.37
C SER A 179 17.89 9.49 40.32
N ALA A 180 16.68 10.01 40.49
CA ALA A 180 15.69 9.49 41.45
C ALA A 180 14.82 8.35 40.89
N VAL A 181 14.76 8.17 39.57
CA VAL A 181 13.89 7.15 38.93
C VAL A 181 14.29 5.72 39.30
N SER A 182 15.57 5.48 39.59
CA SER A 182 16.08 4.19 40.05
C SER A 182 15.60 3.81 41.46
N ASP A 183 15.22 4.80 42.27
CA ASP A 183 14.79 4.64 43.66
C ASP A 183 13.27 4.42 43.81
N LEU A 184 12.51 4.42 42.71
CA LEU A 184 11.06 4.21 42.74
C LEU A 184 10.71 2.79 43.18
N GLU A 185 9.68 2.63 44.03
CA GLU A 185 9.19 1.31 44.40
C GLU A 185 8.29 0.70 43.30
N PRO A 186 8.11 -0.63 43.24
CA PRO A 186 7.17 -1.25 42.31
C PRO A 186 5.75 -0.66 42.42
N GLY A 187 5.24 -0.16 41.30
CA GLY A 187 3.96 0.55 41.21
C GLY A 187 4.08 2.07 41.36
N GLU A 188 5.25 2.61 41.66
CA GLU A 188 5.47 4.06 41.66
C GLU A 188 6.00 4.54 40.31
N ALA A 189 5.65 5.78 39.96
CA ALA A 189 6.10 6.45 38.76
C ALA A 189 6.23 7.95 38.97
N PHE A 190 7.12 8.58 38.21
CA PHE A 190 7.04 10.00 37.92
C PHE A 190 6.13 10.22 36.72
N VAL A 191 5.17 11.12 36.84
CA VAL A 191 4.21 11.44 35.80
C VAL A 191 4.31 12.91 35.45
N GLN A 192 4.50 13.19 34.18
CA GLN A 192 4.45 14.52 33.59
C GLN A 192 3.18 14.65 32.75
N PHE A 193 2.48 15.76 32.93
CA PHE A 193 1.28 16.12 32.16
C PHE A 193 1.49 17.47 31.49
N ASP A 194 0.93 17.67 30.30
CA ASP A 194 1.06 18.94 29.56
C ASP A 194 0.26 20.12 30.15
N TRP A 195 -0.66 19.89 31.11
CA TRP A 195 -1.55 20.92 31.65
C TRP A 195 -1.35 21.25 33.14
N ALA A 196 -0.41 20.61 33.84
CA ALA A 196 -0.21 20.81 35.28
C ALA A 196 0.88 21.89 35.54
N ASP A 197 0.64 22.77 36.52
CA ASP A 197 1.61 23.80 36.95
C ASP A 197 2.88 23.19 37.59
N ALA A 198 2.80 21.95 38.06
CA ALA A 198 3.96 21.16 38.48
C ALA A 198 4.46 20.35 37.27
N GLU A 199 5.73 20.53 36.91
CA GLU A 199 6.35 19.86 35.76
C GLU A 199 6.30 18.33 35.87
N VAL A 200 6.37 17.79 37.10
CA VAL A 200 6.41 16.33 37.36
C VAL A 200 5.82 16.02 38.73
N SER A 201 5.06 14.93 38.84
CA SER A 201 4.46 14.45 40.08
C SER A 201 4.71 12.97 40.30
N ARG A 202 4.97 12.54 41.55
CA ARG A 202 5.11 11.13 41.90
C ARG A 202 3.75 10.51 42.19
N PHE A 203 3.40 9.44 41.48
CA PHE A 203 2.16 8.67 41.67
C PHE A 203 2.46 7.23 42.06
N ARG A 204 1.52 6.61 42.79
CA ARG A 204 1.48 5.16 43.00
C ARG A 204 0.27 4.59 42.26
N PHE A 205 0.53 3.79 41.25
CA PHE A 205 -0.46 3.09 40.45
C PHE A 205 -1.07 1.94 41.25
N LYS A 206 -2.35 1.64 40.98
CA LYS A 206 -3.04 0.50 41.56
C LYS A 206 -2.39 -0.79 41.06
N ARG A 207 -2.33 -1.80 41.93
CA ARG A 207 -1.91 -3.15 41.52
C ARG A 207 -2.98 -3.75 40.61
N LYS A 208 -2.52 -4.56 39.65
CA LYS A 208 -3.37 -5.41 38.81
C LYS A 208 -4.27 -6.27 39.70
N ARG A 209 -5.52 -6.41 39.31
CA ARG A 209 -6.51 -7.27 39.97
C ARG A 209 -6.70 -8.56 39.19
N THR A 210 -6.61 -8.48 37.86
CA THR A 210 -6.75 -9.66 37.02
C THR A 210 -5.48 -10.52 37.02
N PHE A 211 -5.63 -11.70 36.45
CA PHE A 211 -4.62 -12.74 36.35
C PHE A 211 -3.34 -12.24 35.69
N ASP A 212 -2.21 -12.55 36.32
CA ASP A 212 -0.90 -12.11 35.86
C ASP A 212 -0.20 -13.15 34.98
N ALA A 213 -0.48 -13.08 33.68
CA ALA A 213 0.05 -14.02 32.69
C ALA A 213 1.57 -13.94 32.50
N GLY A 214 2.17 -12.75 32.69
CA GLY A 214 3.62 -12.55 32.65
C GLY A 214 4.36 -12.97 33.92
N ALA A 215 3.65 -13.42 34.96
CA ALA A 215 4.29 -13.85 36.18
C ALA A 215 5.14 -15.10 35.91
N THR A 216 6.44 -15.02 36.21
CA THR A 216 7.36 -16.15 36.06
C THR A 216 6.79 -17.38 36.78
N PRO A 217 6.59 -18.52 36.08
CA PRO A 217 6.03 -19.72 36.68
C PRO A 217 6.86 -20.17 37.89
N GLY A 218 6.17 -20.43 39.00
CA GLY A 218 6.77 -21.05 40.18
C GLY A 218 7.05 -22.54 39.99
N LEU A 219 7.59 -23.19 41.02
CA LEU A 219 7.74 -24.65 41.06
C LEU A 219 6.46 -25.38 41.51
N ASP A 220 5.44 -24.64 41.93
CA ASP A 220 4.14 -25.16 42.35
C ASP A 220 3.18 -25.28 41.16
N ASP A 221 2.17 -26.14 41.28
CA ASP A 221 1.15 -26.33 40.25
C ASP A 221 0.40 -25.01 39.98
N PHE A 222 0.34 -24.65 38.70
CA PHE A 222 -0.26 -23.40 38.21
C PHE A 222 -1.71 -23.62 37.81
N GLU A 223 -2.63 -22.89 38.45
CA GLU A 223 -4.06 -22.89 38.09
C GLU A 223 -4.36 -21.67 37.19
N ARG A 224 -4.64 -21.91 35.90
CA ARG A 224 -5.11 -20.88 34.97
C ARG A 224 -6.59 -20.61 35.28
N PRO A 225 -7.00 -19.35 35.52
CA PRO A 225 -8.39 -19.03 35.82
C PRO A 225 -9.30 -19.22 34.60
N GLU A 226 -10.60 -19.34 34.83
CA GLU A 226 -11.59 -19.32 33.75
C GLU A 226 -11.58 -17.94 33.08
N LEU A 227 -11.33 -17.92 31.77
CA LEU A 227 -11.29 -16.70 30.98
C LEU A 227 -12.67 -16.44 30.38
N LYS A 228 -13.14 -15.19 30.46
CA LYS A 228 -14.36 -14.76 29.78
C LYS A 228 -14.13 -14.76 28.27
N SER A 229 -15.06 -15.37 27.53
CA SER A 229 -15.08 -15.34 26.07
C SER A 229 -16.00 -14.23 25.57
N VAL A 230 -15.76 -13.75 24.35
CA VAL A 230 -16.69 -12.87 23.65
C VAL A 230 -17.88 -13.71 23.17
N SER A 231 -19.06 -13.10 22.99
CA SER A 231 -20.25 -13.81 22.51
C SER A 231 -20.02 -14.47 21.14
N ASP A 232 -20.46 -15.73 21.00
CA ASP A 232 -20.31 -16.53 19.77
C ASP A 232 -20.74 -15.79 18.50
N ALA A 233 -21.77 -14.93 18.57
CA ALA A 233 -22.23 -14.13 17.43
C ALA A 233 -21.18 -13.14 16.88
N LEU A 234 -20.35 -12.55 17.74
CA LEU A 234 -19.27 -11.64 17.31
C LEU A 234 -18.12 -12.41 16.65
N VAL A 235 -17.89 -13.65 17.08
CA VAL A 235 -16.87 -14.56 16.51
C VAL A 235 -17.37 -15.15 15.18
N GLU A 236 -18.66 -15.47 15.08
CA GLU A 236 -19.33 -15.98 13.87
C GLU A 236 -19.29 -14.94 12.74
N ASP A 237 -19.57 -13.67 13.03
CA ASP A 237 -19.45 -12.56 12.06
C ASP A 237 -18.03 -12.38 11.48
N LEU A 238 -16.99 -12.82 12.21
CA LEU A 238 -15.61 -12.83 11.72
C LEU A 238 -15.32 -14.09 10.88
N GLY A 239 -15.80 -15.26 11.32
CA GLY A 239 -15.63 -16.54 10.62
C GLY A 239 -16.31 -16.57 9.24
N GLU A 240 -17.53 -16.06 9.14
CA GLU A 240 -18.30 -16.04 7.88
C GLU A 240 -17.61 -15.20 6.79
N ILE A 241 -16.84 -14.17 7.14
CA ILE A 241 -16.15 -13.32 6.16
C ILE A 241 -14.91 -14.01 5.59
N SER A 242 -14.19 -14.77 6.42
CA SER A 242 -13.05 -15.58 5.97
C SER A 242 -13.52 -16.61 4.94
N GLU A 243 -14.63 -17.31 5.23
CA GLU A 243 -15.23 -18.29 4.30
C GLU A 243 -15.73 -17.64 3.00
N VAL A 244 -16.35 -16.45 3.05
CA VAL A 244 -16.84 -15.75 1.85
C VAL A 244 -15.67 -15.28 0.96
N LYS A 245 -14.54 -14.88 1.56
CA LYS A 245 -13.34 -14.51 0.81
C LYS A 245 -12.66 -15.73 0.20
N GLU A 246 -12.48 -16.81 0.95
CA GLU A 246 -11.93 -18.09 0.44
C GLU A 246 -12.76 -18.61 -0.74
N GLN A 247 -14.09 -18.60 -0.61
CA GLN A 247 -14.99 -18.96 -1.72
C GLN A 247 -14.84 -18.05 -2.94
N ARG A 248 -14.52 -16.77 -2.73
CA ARG A 248 -14.29 -15.82 -3.84
C ARG A 248 -12.96 -16.11 -4.54
N GLU A 249 -11.92 -16.43 -3.80
CA GLU A 249 -10.60 -16.79 -4.35
C GLU A 249 -10.66 -18.12 -5.11
N ASP A 250 -11.29 -19.14 -4.53
CA ASP A 250 -11.56 -20.40 -5.20
C ASP A 250 -12.34 -20.18 -6.50
N ARG A 251 -13.32 -19.26 -6.48
CA ARG A 251 -14.09 -18.91 -7.66
C ARG A 251 -13.26 -18.21 -8.72
N ILE A 252 -12.32 -17.36 -8.32
CA ILE A 252 -11.39 -16.70 -9.24
C ILE A 252 -10.48 -17.74 -9.89
N ALA A 253 -9.85 -18.62 -9.11
CA ALA A 253 -8.98 -19.68 -9.61
C ALA A 253 -9.73 -20.61 -10.59
N ASP A 254 -10.99 -20.95 -10.27
CA ASP A 254 -11.85 -21.73 -11.16
C ASP A 254 -12.18 -21.01 -12.48
N LEU A 255 -12.34 -19.69 -12.43
CA LEU A 255 -12.62 -18.87 -13.62
C LEU A 255 -11.36 -18.71 -14.47
N GLU A 256 -10.19 -18.51 -13.87
CA GLU A 256 -8.90 -18.45 -14.55
C GLU A 256 -8.61 -19.75 -15.31
N ARG A 257 -8.78 -20.90 -14.65
CA ARG A 257 -8.64 -22.21 -15.31
C ARG A 257 -9.62 -22.38 -16.48
N LYS A 258 -10.85 -21.88 -16.37
CA LYS A 258 -11.83 -21.95 -17.47
C LYS A 258 -11.46 -21.02 -18.62
N LEU A 259 -10.82 -19.90 -18.33
CA LEU A 259 -10.37 -18.94 -19.32
C LEU A 259 -9.20 -19.53 -20.11
N GLU A 260 -8.21 -20.10 -19.44
CA GLU A 260 -7.07 -20.79 -20.05
C GLU A 260 -7.53 -21.94 -20.99
N ASN A 261 -8.48 -22.78 -20.55
CA ASN A 261 -9.03 -23.84 -21.39
C ASN A 261 -9.73 -23.31 -22.66
N ARG A 262 -10.39 -22.15 -22.56
CA ARG A 262 -11.06 -21.53 -23.72
C ARG A 262 -10.04 -20.89 -24.67
N GLU A 263 -9.03 -20.20 -24.15
CA GLU A 263 -7.93 -19.67 -24.96
C GLU A 263 -7.23 -20.79 -25.74
N GLN A 264 -6.99 -21.95 -25.10
CA GLN A 264 -6.44 -23.12 -25.79
C GLN A 264 -7.38 -23.62 -26.90
N ARG A 265 -8.69 -23.66 -26.65
CA ARG A 265 -9.68 -24.10 -27.64
C ARG A 265 -9.75 -23.15 -28.84
N ILE A 266 -9.71 -21.86 -28.59
CA ILE A 266 -9.65 -20.83 -29.63
C ILE A 266 -8.40 -21.02 -30.48
N ALA A 267 -7.23 -21.26 -29.87
CA ALA A 267 -5.99 -21.50 -30.60
C ALA A 267 -6.05 -22.77 -31.49
N GLU A 268 -6.69 -23.84 -31.01
CA GLU A 268 -6.93 -25.06 -31.80
C GLU A 268 -7.83 -24.77 -33.02
N LEU A 269 -8.97 -24.09 -32.79
CA LEU A 269 -9.92 -23.75 -33.84
C LEU A 269 -9.31 -22.80 -34.88
N GLU A 270 -8.48 -21.84 -34.46
CA GLU A 270 -7.76 -20.95 -35.38
C GLU A 270 -6.77 -21.72 -36.27
N ASN A 271 -6.10 -22.73 -35.73
CA ASN A 271 -5.20 -23.60 -36.51
C ASN A 271 -5.99 -24.47 -37.50
N GLU A 272 -7.11 -25.07 -37.08
CA GLU A 272 -8.00 -25.82 -37.96
C GLU A 272 -8.55 -24.94 -39.10
N LEU A 273 -8.98 -23.72 -38.78
CA LEU A 273 -9.46 -22.75 -39.77
C LEU A 273 -8.36 -22.38 -40.78
N SER A 274 -7.13 -22.16 -40.31
CA SER A 274 -5.98 -21.88 -41.19
C SER A 274 -5.72 -23.03 -42.15
N GLN A 275 -5.70 -24.27 -41.64
CA GLN A 275 -5.47 -25.46 -42.47
C GLN A 275 -6.59 -25.64 -43.51
N ALA A 276 -7.85 -25.43 -43.13
CA ALA A 276 -8.98 -25.51 -44.04
C ALA A 276 -8.91 -24.46 -45.15
N LYS A 277 -8.52 -23.22 -44.82
CA LYS A 277 -8.31 -22.13 -45.79
C LYS A 277 -7.19 -22.46 -46.77
N ASP A 278 -6.06 -22.99 -46.30
CA ASP A 278 -4.95 -23.39 -47.16
C ASP A 278 -5.33 -24.50 -48.17
N VAL A 279 -6.12 -25.48 -47.73
CA VAL A 279 -6.63 -26.57 -48.59
C VAL A 279 -7.60 -26.02 -49.64
N SER A 280 -8.51 -25.14 -49.24
CA SER A 280 -9.46 -24.48 -50.15
C SER A 280 -8.73 -23.65 -51.22
N ASP A 281 -7.73 -22.86 -50.83
CA ASP A 281 -6.91 -22.06 -51.76
C ASP A 281 -6.10 -22.93 -52.75
N ALA A 282 -5.59 -24.07 -52.28
CA ALA A 282 -4.91 -25.04 -53.14
C ALA A 282 -5.87 -25.67 -54.17
N ALA A 283 -7.07 -26.07 -53.74
CA ALA A 283 -8.11 -26.61 -54.61
C ALA A 283 -8.55 -25.58 -55.68
N ARG A 284 -8.70 -24.30 -55.29
CA ARG A 284 -9.06 -23.21 -56.20
C ARG A 284 -7.99 -22.92 -57.26
N LYS A 285 -6.71 -22.98 -56.88
CA LYS A 285 -5.58 -22.86 -57.82
C LYS A 285 -5.55 -24.01 -58.82
N LEU A 286 -5.82 -25.24 -58.36
CA LEU A 286 -5.87 -26.42 -59.20
C LEU A 286 -7.05 -26.38 -60.18
N ALA A 287 -8.24 -26.00 -59.71
CA ALA A 287 -9.42 -25.82 -60.56
C ALA A 287 -9.20 -24.75 -61.65
N ASN A 288 -8.58 -23.62 -61.31
CA ASN A 288 -8.25 -22.58 -62.28
C ASN A 288 -7.21 -23.03 -63.33
N ALA A 289 -6.23 -23.86 -62.93
CA ALA A 289 -5.24 -24.44 -63.84
C ALA A 289 -5.87 -25.45 -64.82
N MET A 290 -6.87 -26.22 -64.36
CA MET A 290 -7.62 -27.15 -65.21
C MET A 290 -8.58 -26.43 -66.18
N ALA A 291 -9.23 -25.36 -65.74
CA ALA A 291 -10.18 -24.58 -66.56
C ALA A 291 -9.51 -23.79 -67.71
N HIS A 292 -8.23 -23.43 -67.59
CA HIS A 292 -7.50 -22.62 -68.57
C HIS A 292 -6.55 -23.43 -69.50
N GLY A 293 -6.60 -24.77 -69.46
CA GLY A 293 -6.01 -25.62 -70.50
C GLY A 293 -4.50 -25.44 -70.74
N ALA A 294 -3.67 -25.59 -69.72
CA ALA A 294 -2.21 -25.69 -69.87
C ALA A 294 -1.72 -27.12 -69.58
N PRO A 295 -1.29 -27.92 -70.59
CA PRO A 295 -0.91 -29.32 -70.40
C PRO A 295 0.51 -29.59 -69.86
N ASP A 296 1.30 -28.58 -69.51
CA ASP A 296 2.73 -28.78 -69.18
C ASP A 296 3.16 -27.99 -67.93
N ALA A 297 2.61 -28.32 -66.76
CA ALA A 297 3.18 -27.90 -65.47
C ALA A 297 2.77 -28.74 -64.25
N ILE A 298 2.24 -29.96 -64.43
CA ILE A 298 1.66 -30.73 -63.30
C ILE A 298 2.72 -31.39 -62.39
N GLN A 299 4.02 -31.32 -62.72
CA GLN A 299 5.02 -32.19 -62.06
C GLN A 299 6.03 -31.52 -61.11
N SER A 300 5.75 -30.36 -60.50
CA SER A 300 6.80 -29.76 -59.63
C SER A 300 6.43 -29.16 -58.28
N GLN A 301 5.17 -29.03 -57.84
CA GLN A 301 4.90 -28.51 -56.50
C GLN A 301 3.65 -29.09 -55.84
N LEU A 302 3.76 -30.32 -55.32
CA LEU A 302 2.88 -30.85 -54.27
C LEU A 302 3.80 -31.51 -53.22
N PRO A 303 3.72 -31.12 -51.94
CA PRO A 303 4.39 -31.87 -50.89
C PRO A 303 3.63 -33.20 -50.72
N THR A 304 4.32 -34.31 -50.94
CA THR A 304 3.80 -35.66 -50.70
C THR A 304 3.47 -35.84 -49.23
N ALA A 305 2.17 -35.81 -48.89
CA ALA A 305 1.68 -36.33 -47.62
C ALA A 305 0.99 -37.67 -47.88
N GLY A 306 1.62 -38.75 -47.38
CA GLY A 306 0.98 -40.01 -47.03
C GLY A 306 0.33 -40.82 -48.16
N ALA A 307 1.14 -41.65 -48.83
CA ALA A 307 0.64 -42.77 -49.61
C ALA A 307 0.03 -43.84 -48.70
N ASN A 308 -1.28 -44.11 -48.85
CA ASN A 308 -1.91 -45.42 -48.64
C ASN A 308 -3.36 -45.37 -49.15
N ALA A 309 -3.58 -45.62 -50.44
CA ALA A 309 -4.84 -46.18 -50.95
C ALA A 309 -4.61 -46.80 -52.34
N ALA A 310 -5.33 -47.90 -52.59
CA ALA A 310 -5.05 -48.93 -53.58
C ALA A 310 -5.39 -48.56 -55.04
N ASP A 311 -4.78 -49.31 -55.95
CA ASP A 311 -5.16 -49.45 -57.37
C ASP A 311 -6.67 -49.65 -57.55
N GLY A 312 -7.26 -48.89 -58.48
CA GLY A 312 -8.64 -49.08 -58.94
C GLY A 312 -9.12 -48.00 -59.91
N ASP A 313 -9.11 -48.35 -61.19
CA ASP A 313 -9.88 -47.79 -62.32
C ASP A 313 -9.90 -46.27 -62.58
N ALA A 314 -9.25 -45.91 -63.69
CA ALA A 314 -9.54 -44.72 -64.45
C ALA A 314 -10.82 -44.93 -65.28
N ASP A 315 -11.94 -44.38 -64.82
CA ASP A 315 -12.96 -43.76 -65.67
C ASP A 315 -14.05 -43.11 -64.81
N ALA A 316 -14.42 -41.87 -65.16
CA ALA A 316 -15.44 -40.98 -64.56
C ALA A 316 -15.01 -40.11 -63.34
N ALA A 317 -14.58 -38.87 -63.59
CA ALA A 317 -14.67 -37.77 -62.62
C ALA A 317 -14.55 -36.38 -63.31
N ASP A 318 -15.55 -36.00 -64.11
CA ASP A 318 -15.64 -34.68 -64.77
C ASP A 318 -16.59 -33.69 -64.05
N GLU A 319 -17.10 -34.00 -62.84
CA GLU A 319 -18.11 -33.12 -62.19
C GLU A 319 -17.93 -32.94 -60.66
N GLY A 320 -16.79 -33.33 -60.06
CA GLY A 320 -16.64 -33.37 -58.59
C GLY A 320 -15.90 -32.18 -57.93
N ALA A 321 -15.04 -31.47 -58.65
CA ALA A 321 -14.20 -30.42 -58.08
C ALA A 321 -14.96 -29.19 -57.51
N PRO A 322 -16.00 -28.63 -58.18
CA PRO A 322 -16.73 -27.50 -57.63
C PRO A 322 -17.63 -27.90 -56.44
N ALA A 323 -18.08 -29.16 -56.37
CA ALA A 323 -18.88 -29.66 -55.25
C ALA A 323 -18.04 -29.82 -53.97
N ALA A 324 -16.80 -30.34 -54.09
CA ALA A 324 -15.88 -30.44 -52.96
C ALA A 324 -15.40 -29.07 -52.44
N VAL A 325 -15.26 -28.08 -53.33
CA VAL A 325 -14.95 -26.69 -52.93
C VAL A 325 -16.14 -26.06 -52.21
N ALA A 326 -17.37 -26.27 -52.68
CA ALA A 326 -18.58 -25.76 -52.01
C ALA A 326 -18.78 -26.36 -50.61
N GLU A 327 -18.50 -27.65 -50.42
CA GLU A 327 -18.59 -28.33 -49.11
C GLU A 327 -17.52 -27.81 -48.13
N LEU A 328 -16.31 -27.51 -48.62
CA LEU A 328 -15.27 -26.89 -47.80
C LEU A 328 -15.57 -25.41 -47.46
N GLU A 329 -16.17 -24.67 -48.38
CA GLU A 329 -16.62 -23.29 -48.13
C GLU A 329 -17.72 -23.25 -47.04
N GLU A 330 -18.69 -24.17 -47.09
CA GLU A 330 -19.73 -24.33 -46.06
C GLU A 330 -19.11 -24.69 -44.70
N ARG A 331 -18.11 -25.58 -44.68
CA ARG A 331 -17.42 -25.97 -43.43
C ARG A 331 -16.60 -24.83 -42.83
N ILE A 332 -15.99 -23.98 -43.65
CA ILE A 332 -15.28 -22.78 -43.19
C ILE A 332 -16.28 -21.79 -42.56
N GLU A 333 -17.44 -21.58 -43.19
CA GLU A 333 -18.48 -20.68 -42.68
C GLU A 333 -19.05 -21.16 -41.33
N GLU A 334 -19.22 -22.48 -41.15
CA GLU A 334 -19.58 -23.08 -39.85
C GLU A 334 -18.54 -22.80 -38.76
N LEU A 335 -17.25 -23.00 -39.06
CA LEU A 335 -16.16 -22.81 -38.11
C LEU A 335 -15.95 -21.33 -37.77
N GLU A 336 -16.12 -20.42 -38.72
CA GLU A 336 -16.08 -18.96 -38.48
C GLU A 336 -17.20 -18.54 -37.52
N THR A 337 -18.40 -19.10 -37.70
CA THR A 337 -19.55 -18.84 -36.82
C THR A 337 -19.34 -19.40 -35.40
N GLU A 338 -18.66 -20.54 -35.26
CA GLU A 338 -18.36 -21.15 -33.96
C GLU A 338 -17.27 -20.36 -33.21
N LEU A 339 -16.23 -19.91 -33.91
CA LEU A 339 -15.18 -19.05 -33.36
C LEU A 339 -15.74 -17.71 -32.87
N GLU A 340 -16.64 -17.09 -33.63
CA GLU A 340 -17.26 -15.82 -33.26
C GLU A 340 -18.12 -15.97 -31.99
N ARG A 341 -18.86 -17.09 -31.86
CA ARG A 341 -19.59 -17.43 -30.62
C ARG A 341 -18.67 -17.61 -29.41
N GLU A 342 -17.53 -18.27 -29.57
CA GLU A 342 -16.60 -18.46 -28.44
C GLU A 342 -15.99 -17.12 -27.98
N ARG A 343 -15.60 -16.24 -28.92
CA ARG A 343 -15.10 -14.89 -28.63
C ARG A 343 -16.16 -14.00 -27.95
N GLU A 344 -17.42 -14.13 -28.35
CA GLU A 344 -18.54 -13.45 -27.66
C GLU A 344 -18.73 -13.95 -26.22
N LEU A 345 -18.54 -15.24 -25.97
CA LEU A 345 -18.63 -15.80 -24.62
C LEU A 345 -17.48 -15.37 -23.72
N GLU A 346 -16.27 -15.26 -24.29
CA GLU A 346 -15.07 -14.76 -23.61
C GLU A 346 -15.22 -13.28 -23.22
N THR A 347 -15.64 -12.43 -24.16
CA THR A 347 -15.91 -11.01 -23.91
C THR A 347 -17.07 -10.80 -22.93
N ALA A 348 -18.13 -11.59 -23.00
CA ALA A 348 -19.23 -11.55 -22.04
C ALA A 348 -18.84 -12.07 -20.65
N ALA A 349 -17.85 -12.96 -20.54
CA ALA A 349 -17.29 -13.38 -19.26
C ALA A 349 -16.41 -12.28 -18.66
N ALA A 350 -15.57 -11.64 -19.46
CA ALA A 350 -14.75 -10.49 -19.05
C ALA A 350 -15.61 -9.30 -18.59
N ALA A 351 -16.71 -9.00 -19.29
CA ALA A 351 -17.63 -7.92 -18.92
C ALA A 351 -18.41 -8.20 -17.63
N ARG A 352 -18.70 -9.47 -17.31
CA ARG A 352 -19.38 -9.87 -16.07
C ARG A 352 -18.45 -9.89 -14.84
N ASN A 353 -17.13 -9.98 -15.07
CA ASN A 353 -16.10 -9.92 -14.04
C ASN A 353 -15.49 -8.51 -13.87
N ALA A 354 -15.93 -7.53 -14.67
CA ALA A 354 -15.64 -6.14 -14.35
C ALA A 354 -16.30 -5.79 -13.01
N PRO A 355 -15.59 -5.20 -12.04
CA PRO A 355 -16.20 -4.77 -10.79
C PRO A 355 -17.38 -3.86 -11.14
N SER A 356 -18.56 -4.17 -10.58
CA SER A 356 -19.76 -3.34 -10.72
C SER A 356 -19.41 -1.92 -10.29
N ALA A 357 -19.18 -1.03 -11.26
CA ALA A 357 -19.21 0.38 -11.04
C ALA A 357 -20.64 0.72 -10.63
N VAL A 358 -20.82 0.96 -9.33
CA VAL A 358 -22.05 1.53 -8.80
C VAL A 358 -22.21 2.90 -9.45
N GLU A 359 -23.12 3.02 -10.41
CA GLU A 359 -23.61 4.32 -10.88
C GLU A 359 -24.38 4.98 -9.73
N VAL A 360 -23.74 5.94 -9.07
CA VAL A 360 -24.43 6.91 -8.21
C VAL A 360 -24.81 8.11 -9.10
N PRO A 361 -26.09 8.53 -9.11
CA PRO A 361 -26.50 9.67 -9.91
C PRO A 361 -25.94 10.97 -9.35
N ASP A 362 -25.45 11.79 -10.27
CA ASP A 362 -24.90 13.13 -10.07
C ASP A 362 -25.87 14.05 -9.31
N SER A 363 -25.44 14.54 -8.15
CA SER A 363 -25.84 15.87 -7.67
C SER A 363 -24.81 16.39 -6.66
N SER A 364 -23.91 17.21 -7.19
CA SER A 364 -23.45 18.48 -6.61
C SER A 364 -23.27 18.57 -5.09
N GLY A 365 -22.01 18.72 -4.68
CA GLY A 365 -21.66 19.74 -3.69
C GLY A 365 -20.96 19.27 -2.43
N VAL A 366 -19.67 19.57 -2.39
CA VAL A 366 -18.83 19.80 -1.19
C VAL A 366 -18.26 18.54 -0.52
N GLU A 367 -17.22 17.97 -1.14
CA GLU A 367 -16.12 17.41 -0.35
C GLU A 367 -15.24 18.55 0.15
N ALA A 368 -15.20 18.68 1.47
CA ALA A 368 -14.14 19.39 2.18
C ALA A 368 -12.86 18.55 2.13
N ARG A 369 -11.80 19.10 1.53
CA ARG A 369 -10.40 18.79 1.86
C ARG A 369 -9.77 20.04 2.46
N GLU A 370 -9.61 20.07 3.79
CA GLU A 370 -8.46 20.75 4.40
C GLU A 370 -7.24 19.85 4.10
N GLU A 371 -6.31 20.30 3.27
CA GLU A 371 -5.21 21.20 3.61
C GLU A 371 -4.27 20.65 4.70
N THR A 372 -3.11 20.19 4.25
CA THR A 372 -1.84 20.77 4.71
C THR A 372 -1.04 21.10 3.46
N ARG A 373 -0.92 22.39 3.11
CA ARG A 373 0.10 23.34 3.64
C ARG A 373 1.29 23.33 2.65
N SER A 374 1.69 24.42 2.02
CA SER A 374 2.23 25.63 2.66
C SER A 374 2.51 26.75 1.64
N LEU A 375 2.22 28.00 2.02
CA LEU A 375 2.97 29.28 1.84
C LEU A 375 3.12 29.86 0.40
N VAL A 376 3.15 31.17 0.13
CA VAL A 376 3.46 32.43 0.86
C VAL A 376 2.84 33.62 0.02
N PRO A 377 3.11 34.95 0.22
CA PRO A 377 3.20 35.86 1.39
C PRO A 377 2.29 37.12 1.22
N GLU A 378 2.26 38.06 2.18
CA GLU A 378 2.52 39.50 1.91
C GLU A 378 2.88 40.24 3.22
N ASP A 379 4.00 40.96 3.12
CA ASP A 379 4.48 42.17 3.79
C ASP A 379 4.23 42.46 5.29
N GLY A 380 5.33 42.77 5.96
CA GLY A 380 5.35 43.51 7.23
C GLY A 380 6.65 43.39 8.00
N ALA A 381 7.56 44.33 7.76
CA ALA A 381 8.84 44.62 8.44
C ALA A 381 8.98 44.22 9.93
N GLU A 382 10.13 43.68 10.33
CA GLU A 382 11.21 44.40 11.07
C GLU A 382 12.34 43.44 11.50
N VAL A 383 13.57 43.81 11.09
CA VAL A 383 14.89 43.77 11.77
C VAL A 383 15.20 42.67 12.80
N VAL A 384 16.30 41.91 12.58
CA VAL A 384 17.56 41.96 13.36
C VAL A 384 18.45 40.72 13.05
N GLU A 385 19.66 41.05 12.61
CA GLU A 385 20.97 40.37 12.72
C GLU A 385 21.20 38.96 12.14
N THR A 386 21.74 38.99 10.92
CA THR A 386 23.02 38.38 10.50
C THR A 386 23.80 37.58 11.54
N ALA A 387 24.04 36.31 11.24
CA ALA A 387 25.35 35.69 11.42
C ALA A 387 25.69 34.94 10.14
N GLU A 388 26.72 35.45 9.48
CA GLU A 388 27.31 34.95 8.25
C GLU A 388 27.88 33.54 8.45
N ALA A 389 27.63 32.68 7.46
CA ALA A 389 28.57 31.65 7.08
C ALA A 389 28.75 31.75 5.56
N GLU A 390 29.66 32.63 5.15
CA GLU A 390 30.48 32.44 3.95
C GLU A 390 31.03 30.99 3.98
N GLY A 391 31.04 30.19 2.93
CA GLY A 391 30.82 30.40 1.52
C GLY A 391 31.66 29.34 0.80
N LEU A 392 31.09 28.66 -0.19
CA LEU A 392 31.80 28.20 -1.39
C LEU A 392 30.79 28.22 -2.52
N ALA A 393 30.77 29.35 -3.23
CA ALA A 393 30.09 29.52 -4.50
C ALA A 393 30.89 28.82 -5.62
N GLY A 394 30.20 28.26 -6.61
CA GLY A 394 30.77 28.10 -7.94
C GLY A 394 30.30 26.89 -8.73
N GLU A 395 29.11 26.98 -9.32
CA GLU A 395 28.84 26.64 -10.73
C GLU A 395 27.44 27.18 -11.06
N GLU A 396 27.29 28.00 -12.10
CA GLU A 396 25.98 28.42 -12.60
C GLU A 396 25.50 27.34 -13.57
N TRP A 397 24.53 26.53 -13.14
CA TRP A 397 23.95 25.46 -13.95
C TRP A 397 22.91 26.06 -14.90
N SER A 398 22.88 25.63 -16.16
CA SER A 398 21.82 26.01 -17.11
C SER A 398 20.56 25.15 -16.88
N ASP A 399 19.38 25.71 -17.12
CA ASP A 399 18.08 25.07 -16.82
C ASP A 399 17.89 23.67 -17.47
N ASP A 400 18.63 23.35 -18.55
CA ASP A 400 18.56 22.04 -19.23
C ASP A 400 19.38 20.92 -18.54
N ASP A 401 20.43 21.25 -17.80
CA ASP A 401 21.41 20.25 -17.29
C ASP A 401 20.82 19.40 -16.14
N PHE A 402 19.85 19.95 -15.40
CA PHE A 402 19.23 19.28 -14.26
C PHE A 402 18.28 18.13 -14.63
N LEU A 403 17.66 18.18 -15.81
CA LEU A 403 16.65 17.18 -16.18
C LEU A 403 17.24 15.80 -16.46
N THR A 404 18.54 15.75 -16.77
CA THR A 404 19.28 14.51 -17.03
C THR A 404 19.95 13.92 -15.80
N GLU A 405 20.02 14.65 -14.68
CA GLU A 405 20.62 14.16 -13.45
C GLU A 405 19.77 13.05 -12.81
N PRO A 406 20.36 11.89 -12.41
CA PRO A 406 19.60 10.74 -11.90
C PRO A 406 18.67 11.09 -10.73
N ALA A 407 19.14 11.91 -9.79
CA ALA A 407 18.39 12.34 -8.61
C ALA A 407 17.12 13.15 -8.97
N VAL A 408 17.15 13.89 -10.06
CA VAL A 408 16.04 14.69 -10.57
C VAL A 408 15.13 13.81 -11.43
N ALA A 409 15.71 12.98 -12.31
CA ALA A 409 14.99 12.07 -13.20
C ALA A 409 14.07 11.09 -12.43
N VAL A 410 14.53 10.53 -11.31
CA VAL A 410 13.72 9.66 -10.45
C VAL A 410 12.48 10.37 -9.92
N ARG A 411 12.61 11.64 -9.52
CA ARG A 411 11.48 12.43 -9.00
C ARG A 411 10.52 12.88 -10.09
N LEU A 412 11.04 13.21 -11.28
CA LEU A 412 10.22 13.49 -12.47
C LEU A 412 9.43 12.25 -12.90
N GLN A 413 10.05 11.07 -12.86
CA GLN A 413 9.39 9.80 -13.18
C GLN A 413 8.30 9.46 -12.15
N ALA A 414 8.55 9.71 -10.86
CA ALA A 414 7.54 9.54 -9.82
C ALA A 414 6.35 10.52 -9.98
N ALA A 415 6.62 11.80 -10.27
CA ALA A 415 5.58 12.79 -10.57
C ALA A 415 4.73 12.38 -11.78
N ARG A 416 5.37 11.80 -12.82
CA ARG A 416 4.68 11.28 -13.99
C ARG A 416 3.77 10.08 -13.65
N ARG A 417 4.26 9.09 -12.90
CA ARG A 417 3.49 7.88 -12.54
C ARG A 417 2.21 8.20 -11.77
N GLU A 418 2.23 9.29 -11.01
CA GLU A 418 1.07 9.78 -10.25
C GLU A 418 0.20 10.77 -11.04
N SER A 419 0.63 11.14 -12.24
CA SER A 419 -0.11 12.03 -13.13
C SER A 419 -0.91 11.25 -14.17
N GLN A 420 -1.91 11.90 -14.76
CA GLN A 420 -2.63 11.37 -15.93
C GLN A 420 -1.83 11.52 -17.25
N CYS A 421 -0.54 11.91 -17.21
CA CYS A 421 0.27 12.12 -18.39
C CYS A 421 1.12 10.90 -18.76
N ASN A 422 1.08 10.52 -20.04
CA ASN A 422 2.06 9.59 -20.60
C ASN A 422 3.44 10.26 -20.80
N GLU A 423 4.48 9.45 -20.96
CA GLU A 423 5.89 9.87 -21.10
C GLU A 423 6.09 11.01 -22.11
N ARG A 424 5.61 10.81 -23.33
CA ARG A 424 5.71 11.82 -24.40
C ARG A 424 4.97 13.13 -24.11
N THR A 425 3.95 13.09 -23.26
CA THR A 425 3.22 14.30 -22.84
C THR A 425 3.96 15.02 -21.72
N ALA A 426 4.53 14.28 -20.77
CA ALA A 426 5.32 14.85 -19.69
C ALA A 426 6.58 15.54 -20.22
N GLU A 427 7.30 14.91 -21.16
CA GLU A 427 8.48 15.49 -21.81
C GLU A 427 8.18 16.84 -22.48
N ARG A 428 7.09 16.92 -23.27
CA ARG A 428 6.66 18.17 -23.91
C ARG A 428 6.26 19.26 -22.91
N ILE A 429 5.74 18.87 -21.74
CA ILE A 429 5.43 19.83 -20.68
C ILE A 429 6.71 20.34 -20.02
N TYR A 430 7.71 19.46 -19.81
CA TYR A 430 9.02 19.86 -19.29
C TYR A 430 9.75 20.81 -20.26
N GLU A 431 9.73 20.52 -21.56
CA GLU A 431 10.31 21.39 -22.60
C GLU A 431 9.72 22.81 -22.57
N VAL A 432 8.39 22.93 -22.43
CA VAL A 432 7.70 24.23 -22.32
C VAL A 432 8.04 24.93 -21.00
N LEU A 433 8.18 24.18 -19.90
CA LEU A 433 8.60 24.74 -18.61
C LEU A 433 10.06 25.20 -18.60
N VAL A 434 10.95 24.60 -19.39
CA VAL A 434 12.33 25.08 -19.54
C VAL A 434 12.38 26.29 -20.48
N SER A 435 11.67 26.22 -21.62
CA SER A 435 11.84 27.20 -22.70
C SER A 435 11.06 28.50 -22.50
N ASP A 436 9.90 28.43 -21.84
CA ASP A 436 8.94 29.53 -21.83
C ASP A 436 8.59 30.02 -20.42
N ALA A 437 9.13 29.40 -19.37
CA ALA A 437 8.79 29.78 -18.00
C ALA A 437 9.12 31.26 -17.70
N PRO A 438 8.27 31.95 -16.91
CA PRO A 438 7.06 31.45 -16.24
C PRO A 438 5.86 31.35 -17.19
N VAL A 439 5.21 30.18 -17.25
CA VAL A 439 4.05 29.88 -18.13
C VAL A 439 2.80 29.48 -17.36
N SER A 440 1.61 29.83 -17.84
CA SER A 440 0.37 29.34 -17.22
C SER A 440 0.04 27.90 -17.66
N ALA A 441 -0.76 27.18 -16.86
CA ALA A 441 -1.21 25.84 -17.23
C ALA A 441 -2.07 25.83 -18.52
N HIS A 442 -2.76 26.93 -18.81
CA HIS A 442 -3.53 27.08 -20.06
C HIS A 442 -2.58 27.25 -21.26
N ASP A 443 -1.53 28.07 -21.13
CA ASP A 443 -0.54 28.24 -22.19
C ASP A 443 0.24 26.94 -22.47
N ILE A 444 0.55 26.17 -21.42
CA ILE A 444 1.15 24.83 -21.57
C ILE A 444 0.19 23.89 -22.31
N ALA A 445 -1.09 23.87 -21.93
CA ALA A 445 -2.10 23.03 -22.59
C ALA A 445 -2.25 23.37 -24.08
N ASP A 446 -2.28 24.67 -24.40
CA ASP A 446 -2.38 25.18 -25.78
C ASP A 446 -1.13 24.81 -26.61
N ARG A 447 0.07 24.93 -26.05
CA ARG A 447 1.34 24.60 -26.75
C ARG A 447 1.58 23.09 -26.89
N THR A 448 1.13 22.31 -25.91
CA THR A 448 1.30 20.85 -25.92
C THR A 448 0.16 20.12 -26.66
N GLY A 449 -0.97 20.80 -26.90
CA GLY A 449 -2.17 20.23 -27.51
C GLY A 449 -2.85 19.20 -26.60
N ARG A 450 -2.84 19.44 -25.29
CA ARG A 450 -3.34 18.53 -24.25
C ARG A 450 -4.41 19.19 -23.41
N SER A 451 -5.18 18.38 -22.67
CA SER A 451 -6.19 18.92 -21.76
C SER A 451 -5.51 19.66 -20.60
N VAL A 452 -6.11 20.78 -20.20
CA VAL A 452 -5.66 21.58 -19.05
C VAL A 452 -5.65 20.74 -17.76
N GLU A 453 -6.57 19.77 -17.65
CA GLU A 453 -6.62 18.80 -16.53
C GLU A 453 -5.40 17.89 -16.47
N ALA A 454 -4.93 17.38 -17.61
CA ALA A 454 -3.73 16.54 -17.67
C ALA A 454 -2.49 17.34 -17.28
N VAL A 455 -2.38 18.58 -17.80
CA VAL A 455 -1.29 19.51 -17.44
C VAL A 455 -1.32 19.83 -15.94
N HIS A 456 -2.49 20.09 -15.36
CA HIS A 456 -2.63 20.34 -13.93
C HIS A 456 -2.28 19.12 -13.08
N SER A 457 -2.66 17.93 -13.50
CA SER A 457 -2.31 16.68 -12.81
C SER A 457 -0.79 16.51 -12.71
N LEU A 458 -0.05 16.77 -13.80
CA LEU A 458 1.42 16.69 -13.78
C LEU A 458 2.06 17.85 -12.99
N LEU A 459 1.62 19.10 -13.19
CA LEU A 459 2.14 20.25 -12.44
C LEU A 459 1.89 20.13 -10.92
N ALA A 460 0.78 19.52 -10.51
CA ALA A 460 0.52 19.21 -9.11
C ALA A 460 1.50 18.16 -8.56
N GLY A 461 1.78 17.11 -9.34
CA GLY A 461 2.77 16.09 -8.99
C GLY A 461 4.20 16.64 -8.87
N LEU A 462 4.58 17.56 -9.76
CA LEU A 462 5.88 18.24 -9.73
C LEU A 462 5.99 19.20 -8.54
N ARG A 463 4.93 19.95 -8.24
CA ARG A 463 4.89 20.89 -7.11
C ARG A 463 4.88 20.19 -5.76
N ALA A 464 4.18 19.05 -5.63
CA ALA A 464 4.19 18.24 -4.41
C ALA A 464 5.58 17.70 -4.06
N ARG A 465 6.48 17.64 -5.05
CA ARG A 465 7.88 17.22 -4.93
C ARG A 465 8.87 18.38 -4.95
N GLU A 466 8.36 19.61 -4.83
CA GLU A 466 9.15 20.85 -4.79
C GLU A 466 10.02 21.08 -6.04
N LEU A 467 9.70 20.44 -7.18
CA LEU A 467 10.45 20.59 -8.43
C LEU A 467 10.07 21.87 -9.19
N VAL A 468 8.84 22.35 -9.01
CA VAL A 468 8.28 23.49 -9.75
C VAL A 468 7.60 24.46 -8.77
N ARG A 469 7.85 25.76 -8.94
CA ARG A 469 7.19 26.85 -8.21
C ARG A 469 6.05 27.44 -9.03
N ARG A 470 5.07 28.00 -8.31
CA ARG A 470 3.96 28.77 -8.88
C ARG A 470 4.02 30.20 -8.36
N ASN A 471 4.02 31.18 -9.25
CA ASN A 471 3.97 32.60 -8.88
C ASN A 471 2.53 33.07 -8.59
N GLY A 472 2.37 34.32 -8.14
CA GLY A 472 1.07 34.92 -7.81
C GLY A 472 0.08 34.98 -8.98
N ASP A 473 0.59 35.04 -10.21
CA ASP A 473 -0.19 35.05 -11.45
C ASP A 473 -0.53 33.65 -11.98
N LEU A 474 -0.37 32.62 -11.13
CA LEU A 474 -0.65 31.22 -11.44
C LEU A 474 0.21 30.61 -12.56
N GLN A 475 1.38 31.19 -12.83
CA GLN A 475 2.37 30.68 -13.77
C GLN A 475 3.41 29.81 -13.06
N TYR A 476 4.00 28.88 -13.80
CA TYR A 476 4.87 27.82 -13.30
C TYR A 476 6.28 27.93 -13.89
N SER A 477 7.29 27.65 -13.08
CA SER A 477 8.71 27.55 -13.46
C SER A 477 9.43 26.51 -12.60
N PHE A 478 10.51 25.90 -13.08
CA PHE A 478 11.32 25.01 -12.26
C PHE A 478 11.94 25.74 -11.07
N ASP A 479 12.09 25.02 -9.95
CA ASP A 479 12.79 25.51 -8.75
C ASP A 479 14.27 25.13 -8.83
N VAL A 480 15.07 25.97 -9.48
CA VAL A 480 16.50 25.71 -9.71
C VAL A 480 17.26 25.47 -8.40
N ASN A 481 16.91 26.17 -7.31
CA ASN A 481 17.58 25.97 -6.02
C ASN A 481 17.24 24.62 -5.38
N ALA A 482 15.98 24.19 -5.48
CA ALA A 482 15.58 22.87 -5.00
C ALA A 482 16.26 21.77 -5.84
N LEU A 483 16.26 21.91 -7.17
CA LEU A 483 16.94 20.97 -8.07
C LEU A 483 18.45 20.86 -7.79
N ALA A 484 19.15 21.98 -7.61
CA ALA A 484 20.57 21.98 -7.24
C ALA A 484 20.83 21.29 -5.90
N SER A 485 20.00 21.56 -4.87
CA SER A 485 20.12 20.91 -3.57
C SER A 485 19.95 19.39 -3.64
N LEU A 486 19.08 18.92 -4.54
CA LEU A 486 18.83 17.49 -4.75
C LEU A 486 20.04 16.81 -5.37
N VAL A 487 20.65 17.42 -6.38
CA VAL A 487 21.86 16.89 -7.02
C VAL A 487 23.04 16.87 -6.06
N GLU A 488 23.23 17.92 -5.25
CA GLU A 488 24.29 17.97 -4.22
C GLU A 488 24.09 16.92 -3.11
N SER A 489 22.84 16.65 -2.72
CA SER A 489 22.55 15.66 -1.67
C SER A 489 22.88 14.24 -2.13
N ASP A 490 22.59 13.92 -3.39
CA ASP A 490 22.80 12.60 -3.98
C ASP A 490 24.30 12.35 -4.23
N THR A 491 25.03 13.36 -4.72
CA THR A 491 26.50 13.25 -4.87
C THR A 491 27.22 13.07 -3.53
N ARG A 492 26.76 13.72 -2.45
CA ARG A 492 27.33 13.50 -1.10
C ARG A 492 27.02 12.10 -0.55
N ALA A 493 25.82 11.57 -0.81
CA ALA A 493 25.47 10.20 -0.43
C ALA A 493 26.36 9.19 -1.18
N HIS A 494 26.53 9.38 -2.48
CA HIS A 494 27.33 8.49 -3.33
C HIS A 494 28.83 8.51 -2.97
N LEU A 495 29.36 9.67 -2.58
CA LEU A 495 30.73 9.81 -2.04
C LEU A 495 30.88 9.19 -0.65
N GLY A 496 29.83 9.22 0.17
CA GLY A 496 29.77 8.54 1.46
C GLY A 496 29.86 7.02 1.31
N GLU A 497 29.07 6.45 0.40
CA GLU A 497 29.09 5.01 0.08
C GLU A 497 30.43 4.54 -0.48
N LEU A 498 31.06 5.34 -1.35
CA LEU A 498 32.42 5.08 -1.84
C LEU A 498 33.47 5.16 -0.73
N HIS A 499 33.30 6.06 0.25
CA HIS A 499 34.20 6.18 1.39
C HIS A 499 34.07 4.98 2.36
N GLU A 500 32.87 4.42 2.50
CA GLU A 500 32.64 3.19 3.27
C GLU A 500 33.20 1.95 2.58
N GLN A 501 33.09 1.86 1.24
CA GLN A 501 33.71 0.77 0.47
C GLN A 501 35.23 0.76 0.52
N TRP A 502 35.88 1.92 0.73
CA TRP A 502 37.34 2.01 0.87
C TRP A 502 37.85 1.76 2.30
N ARG A 503 36.94 1.59 3.28
CA ARG A 503 37.27 1.22 4.67
C ARG A 503 37.08 -0.27 5.00
N ALA A 504 36.47 -1.03 4.10
CA ALA A 504 36.44 -2.50 4.14
C ALA A 504 37.64 -3.08 3.39
#